data_AF-A0A1Q2CCR6-F1
#
_entry.id   AF-A0A1Q2CCR6-F1
#
_cell.length_a   1.000
_cell.length_b   1.000
_cell.length_c   1.000
_cell.angle_alpha   90.00
_cell.angle_beta   90.00
_cell.angle_gamma   90.00
#
_symmetry.space_group_name_H-M   'P 1'
#
loop_
_entity.id
_entity.type
_entity.pdbx_description
1 polymer ?
#
loop_
_entity_poly.entity_id
_entity_poly.type
_entity_poly.pdbx_seq_one_letter_code
_entity_poly.pdbx_strand_id
1 'polypeptide(L)'
;MYRRAHSGALGAEPADAATDRVDAVKETYGALREDVVYRIENSALFDTTVPQTREFHVALMGWDDSAATLSPGEQARLAAEIQVRFDAARAHAETLGLHHLPATARAVAQRAAGSLRLAQRSQSDGERAAALESAARLLSSLALYYLPDPQVVRELAPPRAGHGADPGQSVDDSPSR
;
A
#
# COMPACT_ATOMS: atom_id res chain seq x y z
N MET A 1 50.98 27.39 -26.54
CA MET A 1 50.45 26.34 -25.65
C MET A 1 48.97 26.59 -25.42
N TYR A 2 48.09 25.92 -26.18
CA TYR A 2 46.63 26.02 -26.00
C TYR A 2 46.18 25.03 -24.94
N ARG A 3 45.52 25.55 -23.89
CA ARG A 3 44.87 24.79 -22.83
C ARG A 3 43.62 24.13 -23.41
N ARG A 4 43.64 22.80 -23.55
CA ARG A 4 42.48 22.00 -23.97
C ARG A 4 41.49 21.93 -22.79
N ALA A 5 40.38 22.62 -22.91
CA ALA A 5 39.20 22.35 -22.09
C ALA A 5 38.61 21.00 -22.55
N HIS A 6 38.61 20.02 -21.66
CA HIS A 6 37.74 18.85 -21.80
C HIS A 6 36.50 19.07 -20.94
N SER A 7 35.48 19.66 -21.59
CA SER A 7 34.08 19.42 -21.26
C SER A 7 33.80 17.92 -21.32
N GLY A 8 33.18 17.38 -20.26
CA GLY A 8 32.67 16.00 -20.28
C GLY A 8 32.60 15.32 -18.91
N ALA A 9 31.99 15.96 -17.90
CA ALA A 9 31.59 15.28 -16.67
C ALA A 9 30.23 15.82 -16.21
N LEU A 10 29.23 15.73 -17.10
CA LEU A 10 27.83 15.88 -16.71
C LEU A 10 27.29 14.47 -16.46
N GLY A 11 27.22 14.11 -15.19
CA GLY A 11 26.19 13.24 -14.63
C GLY A 11 26.20 11.78 -15.06
N ALA A 12 27.28 11.04 -14.80
CA ALA A 12 27.11 9.61 -14.53
C ALA A 12 26.84 9.50 -13.03
N GLU A 13 25.57 9.40 -12.64
CA GLU A 13 25.24 8.87 -11.31
C GLU A 13 25.90 7.47 -11.24
N PRO A 14 26.65 7.15 -10.17
CA PRO A 14 27.18 5.80 -10.01
C PRO A 14 26.02 4.80 -10.09
N ALA A 15 26.23 3.62 -10.68
CA ALA A 15 25.17 2.62 -10.90
C ALA A 15 24.41 2.26 -9.60
N ASP A 16 25.10 2.33 -8.46
CA ASP A 16 24.52 2.17 -7.13
C ASP A 16 23.38 3.18 -6.87
N ALA A 17 23.55 4.44 -7.26
CA ALA A 17 22.54 5.49 -7.06
C ALA A 17 21.27 5.30 -7.92
N ALA A 18 21.40 4.68 -9.10
CA ALA A 18 20.23 4.35 -9.93
C ALA A 18 19.40 3.23 -9.29
N THR A 19 20.08 2.23 -8.74
CA THR A 19 19.45 1.13 -8.00
C THR A 19 18.78 1.64 -6.74
N ASP A 20 19.50 2.42 -5.91
CA ASP A 20 18.97 3.01 -4.68
C ASP A 20 17.70 3.83 -4.95
N ARG A 21 17.66 4.58 -6.06
CA ARG A 21 16.48 5.35 -6.45
C ARG A 21 15.27 4.46 -6.74
N VAL A 22 15.45 3.39 -7.52
CA VAL A 22 14.35 2.48 -7.85
C VAL A 22 13.90 1.70 -6.61
N ASP A 23 14.83 1.30 -5.74
CA ASP A 23 14.51 0.64 -4.49
C ASP A 23 13.71 1.55 -3.55
N ALA A 24 14.08 2.83 -3.45
CA ALA A 24 13.29 3.82 -2.69
C ALA A 24 11.86 4.00 -3.25
N VAL A 25 11.69 3.96 -4.57
CA VAL A 25 10.36 3.98 -5.21
C VAL A 25 9.57 2.72 -4.86
N LYS A 26 10.19 1.54 -4.95
CA LYS A 26 9.56 0.26 -4.62
C LYS A 26 9.17 0.19 -3.14
N GLU A 27 10.04 0.64 -2.24
CA GLU A 27 9.77 0.72 -0.81
C GLU A 27 8.59 1.65 -0.53
N THR A 28 8.60 2.86 -1.12
CA THR A 28 7.49 3.81 -0.95
C THR A 28 6.17 3.25 -1.50
N TYR A 29 6.18 2.68 -2.70
CA TYR A 29 4.99 2.06 -3.30
C TYR A 29 4.49 0.87 -2.47
N GLY A 30 5.40 0.06 -1.93
CA GLY A 30 5.09 -1.04 -1.01
C GLY A 30 4.41 -0.56 0.26
N ALA A 31 4.96 0.45 0.93
CA ALA A 31 4.37 1.06 2.12
C ALA A 31 2.97 1.63 1.85
N LEU A 32 2.77 2.31 0.71
CA LEU A 32 1.45 2.81 0.31
C LEU A 32 0.45 1.68 0.00
N ARG A 33 0.93 0.52 -0.47
CA ARG A 33 0.09 -0.66 -0.75
C ARG A 33 -0.37 -1.36 0.54
N GLU A 34 0.45 -1.29 1.59
CA GLU A 34 0.18 -1.81 2.93
C GLU A 34 -0.71 -0.88 3.76
N ASP A 35 -0.66 0.44 3.52
CA ASP A 35 -1.60 1.40 4.10
C ASP A 35 -3.00 1.21 3.50
N VAL A 36 -3.81 0.39 4.18
CA VAL A 36 -5.19 0.08 3.79
C VAL A 36 -6.09 1.31 3.68
N VAL A 37 -5.81 2.39 4.42
CA VAL A 37 -6.58 3.64 4.31
C VAL A 37 -6.20 4.34 3.02
N TYR A 38 -4.89 4.56 2.80
CA TYR A 38 -4.39 5.19 1.58
C TYR A 38 -4.86 4.44 0.33
N ARG A 39 -4.82 3.11 0.36
CA ARG A 39 -5.24 2.27 -0.75
C ARG A 39 -6.73 2.35 -1.08
N ILE A 40 -7.59 2.63 -0.11
CA ILE A 40 -9.01 2.92 -0.36
C ILE A 40 -9.17 4.32 -0.97
N GLU A 41 -8.51 5.31 -0.37
CA GLU A 41 -8.70 6.71 -0.75
C GLU A 41 -8.11 7.04 -2.11
N ASN A 42 -7.00 6.40 -2.47
CA ASN A 42 -6.22 6.68 -3.68
C ASN A 42 -6.11 5.42 -4.55
N SER A 43 -7.20 4.65 -4.64
CA SER A 43 -7.26 3.33 -5.29
C SER A 43 -6.78 3.30 -6.76
N ALA A 44 -6.83 4.42 -7.47
CA ALA A 44 -6.30 4.54 -8.83
C ALA A 44 -4.80 4.20 -8.95
N LEU A 45 -4.00 4.40 -7.89
CA LEU A 45 -2.57 4.05 -7.88
C LEU A 45 -2.33 2.53 -7.93
N PHE A 46 -3.36 1.73 -7.62
CA PHE A 46 -3.28 0.27 -7.54
C PHE A 46 -4.11 -0.41 -8.64
N ASP A 47 -4.65 0.38 -9.57
CA ASP A 47 -5.46 -0.08 -10.68
C ASP A 47 -4.70 0.07 -12.00
N THR A 48 -4.26 -1.05 -12.58
CA THR A 48 -3.53 -1.09 -13.85
C THR A 48 -4.40 -0.76 -15.06
N THR A 49 -5.70 -0.52 -14.89
CA THR A 49 -6.54 0.06 -15.93
C THR A 49 -6.31 1.56 -16.10
N VAL A 50 -5.80 2.25 -15.07
CA VAL A 50 -5.43 3.67 -15.10
C VAL A 50 -4.12 3.84 -15.90
N PRO A 51 -4.07 4.72 -16.92
CA PRO A 51 -2.91 4.86 -17.79
C PRO A 51 -1.59 5.16 -17.04
N GLN A 52 -1.60 6.11 -16.11
CA GLN A 52 -0.42 6.55 -15.36
C GLN A 52 0.13 5.41 -14.50
N THR A 53 -0.76 4.68 -13.81
CA THR A 53 -0.41 3.50 -13.02
C THR A 53 0.16 2.39 -13.91
N ARG A 54 -0.46 2.13 -15.06
CA ARG A 54 0.06 1.15 -16.03
C ARG A 54 1.46 1.51 -16.52
N GLU A 55 1.67 2.75 -16.91
CA GLU A 55 2.98 3.22 -17.40
C GLU A 55 4.06 3.08 -16.34
N PHE A 56 3.74 3.39 -15.08
CA PHE A 56 4.64 3.14 -13.94
C PHE A 56 4.98 1.64 -13.81
N HIS A 57 3.99 0.75 -13.83
CA HIS A 57 4.24 -0.70 -13.75
C HIS A 57 5.05 -1.24 -14.92
N VAL A 58 4.81 -0.76 -16.15
CA VAL A 58 5.60 -1.15 -17.32
C VAL A 58 7.06 -0.73 -17.17
N ALA A 59 7.31 0.47 -16.64
CA ALA A 59 8.67 0.94 -16.38
C ALA A 59 9.39 0.10 -15.31
N LEU A 60 8.68 -0.28 -14.24
CA LEU A 60 9.21 -1.20 -13.22
C LEU A 60 9.56 -2.57 -13.81
N MET A 61 8.67 -3.16 -14.63
CA MET A 61 8.96 -4.42 -15.31
C MET A 61 10.19 -4.31 -16.21
N GLY A 62 10.31 -3.20 -16.97
CA GLY A 62 11.49 -2.95 -17.80
C GLY A 62 12.79 -2.86 -16.99
N TRP A 63 12.74 -2.32 -15.78
CA TRP A 63 13.88 -2.34 -14.86
C TRP A 63 14.21 -3.76 -14.40
N ASP A 64 13.22 -4.48 -13.89
CA ASP A 64 13.41 -5.84 -13.36
C ASP A 64 13.94 -6.81 -14.42
N ASP A 65 13.51 -6.66 -15.68
CA ASP A 65 13.92 -7.53 -16.78
C ASP A 65 15.31 -7.20 -17.34
N SER A 66 15.70 -5.93 -17.37
CA SER A 66 16.81 -5.46 -18.22
C SER A 66 17.92 -4.69 -17.50
N ALA A 67 17.70 -4.17 -16.29
CA ALA A 67 18.63 -3.22 -15.64
C ALA A 67 20.07 -3.74 -15.54
N ALA A 68 20.25 -5.04 -15.25
CA ALA A 68 21.57 -5.67 -15.13
C ALA A 68 22.40 -5.68 -16.42
N THR A 69 21.76 -5.50 -17.58
CA THR A 69 22.41 -5.51 -18.90
C THR A 69 22.58 -4.12 -19.51
N LEU A 70 21.95 -3.11 -18.91
CA LEU A 70 22.04 -1.71 -19.35
C LEU A 70 23.37 -1.08 -18.93
N SER A 71 23.85 -0.12 -19.72
CA SER A 71 24.97 0.73 -19.29
C SER A 71 24.57 1.62 -18.10
N PRO A 72 25.52 2.12 -17.28
CA PRO A 72 25.19 2.97 -16.13
C PRO A 72 24.35 4.21 -16.49
N GLY A 73 24.59 4.81 -17.66
CA GLY A 73 23.81 5.97 -18.12
C GLY A 73 22.37 5.61 -18.50
N GLU A 74 22.15 4.43 -19.08
CA GLU A 74 20.82 3.91 -19.39
C GLU A 74 20.07 3.52 -18.10
N GLN A 75 20.76 2.93 -17.13
CA GLN A 75 20.20 2.65 -15.80
C GLN A 75 19.77 3.95 -15.12
N ALA A 76 20.64 4.96 -15.07
CA ALA A 76 20.31 6.25 -14.46
C ALA A 76 19.09 6.92 -15.12
N ARG A 77 18.99 6.84 -16.46
CA ARG A 77 17.84 7.37 -17.20
C ARG A 77 16.56 6.62 -16.88
N LEU A 78 16.58 5.28 -16.90
CA LEU A 78 15.40 4.46 -16.60
C LEU A 78 14.94 4.66 -15.14
N ALA A 79 15.87 4.73 -14.19
CA ALA A 79 15.57 5.01 -12.79
C ALA A 79 14.88 6.38 -12.61
N ALA A 80 15.37 7.43 -13.28
CA ALA A 80 14.72 8.74 -13.27
C ALA A 80 13.32 8.70 -13.90
N GLU A 81 13.15 7.93 -14.99
CA GLU A 81 11.87 7.76 -15.66
C GLU A 81 10.84 7.03 -14.77
N ILE A 82 11.27 6.02 -14.03
CA ILE A 82 10.45 5.29 -13.03
C ILE A 82 9.99 6.24 -11.93
N GLN A 83 10.90 7.03 -11.35
CA GLN A 83 10.56 8.02 -10.32
C GLN A 83 9.49 9.00 -10.82
N VAL A 84 9.70 9.61 -12.00
CA VAL A 84 8.74 10.56 -12.58
C VAL A 84 7.37 9.92 -12.81
N ARG A 85 7.33 8.69 -13.32
CA ARG A 85 6.07 7.98 -13.55
C ARG A 85 5.37 7.62 -12.24
N PHE A 86 6.12 7.19 -11.23
CA PHE A 86 5.57 6.93 -9.91
C PHE A 86 4.93 8.19 -9.32
N ASP A 87 5.66 9.31 -9.34
CA ASP A 87 5.17 10.59 -8.81
C ASP A 87 3.93 11.06 -9.57
N ALA A 88 3.91 10.93 -10.91
CA ALA A 88 2.76 11.27 -11.73
C ALA A 88 1.55 10.36 -11.46
N ALA A 89 1.75 9.04 -11.35
CA ALA A 89 0.69 8.09 -11.03
C ALA A 89 0.10 8.36 -9.64
N ARG A 90 0.96 8.61 -8.65
CA ARG A 90 0.58 8.95 -7.28
C ARG A 90 -0.21 10.25 -7.24
N ALA A 91 0.32 11.33 -7.81
CA ALA A 91 -0.35 12.62 -7.84
C ALA A 91 -1.71 12.54 -8.56
N HIS A 92 -1.81 11.76 -9.64
CA HIS A 92 -3.07 11.52 -10.33
C HIS A 92 -4.08 10.78 -9.44
N ALA A 93 -3.65 9.72 -8.75
CA ALA A 93 -4.48 8.97 -7.84
C ALA A 93 -4.97 9.82 -6.65
N GLU A 94 -4.11 10.64 -6.08
CA GLU A 94 -4.45 11.59 -5.01
C GLU A 94 -5.41 12.69 -5.49
N THR A 95 -5.27 13.14 -6.74
CA THR A 95 -6.19 14.11 -7.36
C THR A 95 -7.58 13.51 -7.57
N LEU A 96 -7.65 12.26 -8.03
CA LEU A 96 -8.92 11.55 -8.18
C LEU A 96 -9.55 11.22 -6.82
N GLY A 97 -8.73 10.77 -5.88
CA GLY A 97 -9.17 10.23 -4.61
C GLY A 97 -10.30 9.19 -4.79
N LEU A 98 -11.36 9.33 -4.00
CA LEU A 98 -12.55 8.48 -4.09
C LEU A 98 -13.33 8.65 -5.41
N HIS A 99 -13.06 9.67 -6.23
CA HIS A 99 -13.75 9.85 -7.51
C HIS A 99 -13.39 8.78 -8.55
N HIS A 100 -12.27 8.07 -8.39
CA HIS A 100 -11.96 6.87 -9.18
C HIS A 100 -13.03 5.78 -9.02
N LEU A 101 -13.63 5.70 -7.82
CA LEU A 101 -14.66 4.71 -7.54
C LEU A 101 -15.97 5.05 -8.27
N PRO A 102 -16.77 4.03 -8.63
CA PRO A 102 -18.16 4.22 -9.04
C PRO A 102 -18.90 5.09 -8.03
N ALA A 103 -19.74 6.02 -8.50
CA ALA A 103 -20.43 6.99 -7.63
C ALA A 103 -21.19 6.32 -6.47
N THR A 104 -21.78 5.15 -6.73
CA THR A 104 -22.52 4.33 -5.75
C THR A 104 -21.62 3.72 -4.66
N ALA A 105 -20.32 3.53 -4.93
CA ALA A 105 -19.37 2.94 -4.00
C ALA A 105 -18.70 3.96 -3.07
N ARG A 106 -18.64 5.24 -3.46
CA ARG A 106 -17.86 6.30 -2.77
C ARG A 106 -18.22 6.44 -1.30
N ALA A 107 -19.51 6.51 -0.97
CA ALA A 107 -19.97 6.66 0.41
C ALA A 107 -19.70 5.42 1.28
N VAL A 108 -19.67 4.23 0.70
CA VAL A 108 -19.30 2.99 1.40
C VAL A 108 -17.79 2.96 1.65
N ALA A 109 -16.99 3.28 0.64
CA ALA A 109 -15.53 3.35 0.75
C ALA A 109 -15.08 4.40 1.78
N GLN A 110 -15.69 5.58 1.78
CA GLN A 110 -15.40 6.63 2.77
C GLN A 110 -15.68 6.15 4.20
N ARG A 111 -16.78 5.42 4.42
CA ARG A 111 -17.09 4.82 5.73
C ARG A 111 -16.09 3.74 6.12
N ALA A 112 -15.66 2.90 5.16
CA ALA A 112 -14.63 1.89 5.42
C ALA A 112 -13.30 2.54 5.85
N ALA A 113 -12.84 3.57 5.13
CA ALA A 113 -11.65 4.34 5.50
C ALA A 113 -11.81 5.02 6.87
N GLY A 114 -13.01 5.54 7.18
CA GLY A 114 -13.34 6.07 8.50
C GLY A 114 -13.22 5.03 9.63
N SER A 115 -13.77 3.84 9.43
CA SER A 115 -13.65 2.73 10.39
C SER A 115 -12.20 2.29 10.58
N LEU A 116 -11.39 2.24 9.53
CA LEU A 116 -9.96 1.92 9.63
C LEU A 116 -9.20 2.98 10.45
N ARG A 117 -9.47 4.26 10.19
CA ARG A 117 -8.89 5.35 11.00
C ARG A 117 -9.34 5.29 12.46
N LEU A 118 -10.58 4.87 12.72
CA LEU A 118 -11.05 4.63 14.09
C LEU A 118 -10.28 3.47 14.75
N ALA A 119 -10.02 2.39 14.02
CA ALA A 119 -9.24 1.26 14.53
C ALA A 119 -7.80 1.68 14.89
N GLN A 120 -7.14 2.49 14.04
CA GLN A 120 -5.77 2.97 14.25
C GLN A 120 -5.60 3.83 15.52
N ARG A 121 -6.62 4.61 15.88
CA ARG A 121 -6.60 5.49 17.06
C ARG A 121 -7.15 4.86 18.35
N SER A 122 -7.80 3.70 18.23
CA SER A 122 -8.42 3.01 19.37
C SER A 122 -7.37 2.55 20.37
N GLN A 123 -7.65 2.75 21.66
CA GLN A 123 -6.84 2.22 22.77
C GLN A 123 -7.42 0.91 23.32
N SER A 124 -8.58 0.47 22.82
CA SER A 124 -9.26 -0.75 23.22
C SER A 124 -9.18 -1.78 22.10
N ASP A 125 -8.70 -2.99 22.43
CA ASP A 125 -8.67 -4.11 21.48
C ASP A 125 -10.06 -4.48 20.96
N GLY A 126 -11.08 -4.37 21.81
CA GLY A 126 -12.47 -4.64 21.42
C GLY A 126 -13.01 -3.62 20.42
N GLU A 127 -12.78 -2.33 20.67
CA GLU A 127 -13.18 -1.25 19.75
C GLU A 127 -12.40 -1.33 18.44
N ARG A 128 -11.10 -1.62 18.51
CA ARG A 128 -10.25 -1.83 17.34
C ARG A 128 -10.75 -2.99 16.49
N ALA A 129 -11.02 -4.15 17.10
CA ALA A 129 -11.54 -5.32 16.41
C ALA A 129 -12.91 -5.05 15.77
N ALA A 130 -13.82 -4.37 16.47
CA ALA A 130 -15.13 -4.01 15.94
C ALA A 130 -15.05 -3.05 14.73
N ALA A 131 -14.14 -2.07 14.80
CA ALA A 131 -13.91 -1.13 13.72
C ALA A 131 -13.31 -1.82 12.48
N LEU A 132 -12.35 -2.74 12.67
CA LEU A 132 -11.77 -3.55 11.59
C LEU A 132 -12.81 -4.48 10.94
N GLU A 133 -13.65 -5.15 11.72
CA GLU A 133 -14.73 -5.99 11.18
C GLU A 133 -15.78 -5.15 10.43
N SER A 134 -16.08 -3.94 10.91
CA SER A 134 -16.95 -3.00 10.19
C SER A 134 -16.35 -2.61 8.84
N ALA A 135 -15.05 -2.25 8.79
CA ALA A 135 -14.35 -1.94 7.55
C ALA A 135 -14.33 -3.14 6.58
N ALA A 136 -14.01 -4.34 7.07
CA ALA A 136 -14.00 -5.56 6.25
C ALA A 136 -15.37 -5.84 5.61
N ARG A 137 -16.47 -5.71 6.37
CA ARG A 137 -17.83 -5.89 5.82
C ARG A 137 -18.17 -4.85 4.75
N LEU A 138 -17.80 -3.59 4.96
CA LEU A 138 -18.03 -2.52 3.98
C LEU A 138 -17.24 -2.80 2.69
N LEU A 139 -15.98 -3.21 2.78
CA LEU A 139 -15.16 -3.57 1.63
C LEU A 139 -15.70 -4.81 0.89
N SER A 140 -16.15 -5.83 1.63
CA SER A 140 -16.79 -7.01 1.04
C SER A 140 -18.02 -6.64 0.20
N SER A 141 -18.78 -5.62 0.62
CA SER A 141 -19.95 -5.16 -0.14
C SER A 141 -19.62 -4.44 -1.45
N LEU A 142 -18.39 -3.94 -1.60
CA LEU A 142 -17.95 -3.24 -2.82
C LEU A 142 -17.43 -4.21 -3.89
N ALA A 143 -16.73 -5.27 -3.48
CA ALA A 143 -16.16 -6.30 -4.38
C ALA A 143 -15.33 -5.75 -5.56
N LEU A 144 -14.55 -4.68 -5.33
CA LEU A 144 -13.68 -4.06 -6.33
C LEU A 144 -12.24 -4.58 -6.19
N TYR A 145 -11.66 -5.13 -7.27
CA TYR A 145 -10.37 -5.84 -7.24
C TYR A 145 -9.16 -4.95 -6.86
N TYR A 146 -9.25 -3.63 -7.08
CA TYR A 146 -8.19 -2.68 -6.76
C TYR A 146 -8.26 -2.14 -5.33
N LEU A 147 -9.34 -2.44 -4.59
CA LEU A 147 -9.43 -2.14 -3.15
C LEU A 147 -8.69 -3.20 -2.31
N PRO A 148 -8.40 -2.92 -1.02
CA PRO A 148 -7.84 -3.93 -0.13
C PRO A 148 -8.76 -5.14 0.03
N ASP A 149 -8.16 -6.33 0.11
CA ASP A 149 -8.90 -7.55 0.39
C ASP A 149 -9.50 -7.47 1.82
N PRO A 150 -10.80 -7.75 2.01
CA PRO A 150 -11.42 -7.77 3.32
C PRO A 150 -10.74 -8.69 4.35
N GLN A 151 -10.11 -9.79 3.92
CA GLN A 151 -9.36 -10.70 4.81
C GLN A 151 -8.10 -10.05 5.36
N VAL A 152 -7.36 -9.32 4.52
CA VAL A 152 -6.20 -8.53 4.98
C VAL A 152 -6.61 -7.59 6.10
N VAL A 153 -7.78 -6.94 5.99
CA VAL A 153 -8.30 -6.06 7.06
C VAL A 153 -8.66 -6.83 8.34
N ARG A 154 -9.17 -8.06 8.22
CA ARG A 154 -9.46 -8.91 9.40
C ARG A 154 -8.21 -9.41 10.10
N GLU A 155 -7.14 -9.68 9.35
CA GLU A 155 -5.85 -10.13 9.89
C GLU A 155 -5.17 -9.05 10.74
N LEU A 156 -5.52 -7.77 10.56
CA LEU A 156 -5.07 -6.66 11.41
C LEU A 156 -5.71 -6.68 12.81
N ALA A 157 -6.78 -7.45 13.02
CA ALA A 157 -7.48 -7.51 14.29
C ALA A 157 -6.62 -8.21 15.34
N PRO A 158 -6.62 -7.73 16.60
CA PRO A 158 -6.00 -8.49 17.67
C PRO A 158 -6.66 -9.87 17.77
N PRO A 159 -5.92 -10.92 18.16
CA PRO A 159 -6.50 -12.24 18.37
C PRO A 159 -7.68 -12.10 19.33
N ARG A 160 -8.83 -12.72 18.99
CA ARG A 160 -10.00 -12.68 19.85
C ARG A 160 -9.58 -13.22 21.21
N ALA A 161 -9.56 -12.35 22.22
CA ALA A 161 -9.43 -12.78 23.61
C ALA A 161 -10.52 -13.84 23.81
N GLY A 162 -10.09 -15.08 24.03
CA GLY A 162 -11.00 -16.18 24.29
C GLY A 162 -11.98 -15.71 25.36
N HIS A 163 -13.27 -15.83 25.05
CA HIS A 163 -14.33 -15.78 26.06
C HIS A 163 -13.84 -16.59 27.25
N GLY A 164 -13.64 -15.91 28.38
CA GLY A 164 -12.91 -16.45 29.53
C GLY A 164 -13.39 -17.86 29.86
N ALA A 165 -12.46 -18.81 29.88
CA ALA A 165 -12.67 -20.03 30.65
C ALA A 165 -12.84 -19.57 32.10
N ASP A 166 -14.07 -19.61 32.59
CA ASP A 166 -14.42 -19.41 33.98
C ASP A 166 -13.75 -20.49 34.84
N PRO A 167 -12.71 -20.19 35.64
CA PRO A 167 -12.13 -21.16 36.54
C PRO A 167 -12.93 -21.10 37.85
N GLY A 168 -14.17 -21.57 37.80
CA GLY A 168 -15.16 -21.20 38.82
C GLY A 168 -16.32 -22.16 39.04
N GLN A 169 -16.20 -23.45 38.70
CA GLN A 169 -17.11 -24.47 39.24
C GLN A 169 -16.33 -25.55 39.98
N SER A 170 -15.96 -25.20 41.20
CA SER A 170 -15.77 -26.14 42.30
C SER A 170 -17.08 -26.92 42.51
N VAL A 171 -17.13 -28.15 41.99
CA VAL A 171 -18.05 -29.18 42.48
C VAL A 171 -17.43 -29.79 43.73
N ASP A 172 -17.63 -29.09 44.84
CA ASP A 172 -17.65 -29.71 46.15
C ASP A 172 -19.10 -30.13 46.41
N ASP A 173 -19.37 -31.43 46.30
CA ASP A 173 -20.50 -32.03 47.02
C ASP A 173 -20.22 -33.53 47.25
N SER A 174 -19.46 -33.80 48.31
CA SER A 174 -19.67 -35.04 49.07
C SER A 174 -20.77 -34.77 50.10
N PRO A 175 -21.75 -35.68 50.22
CA PRO A 175 -21.90 -36.28 51.53
C PRO A 175 -22.09 -37.80 51.51
N SER A 176 -21.47 -38.36 52.54
CA SER A 176 -21.57 -39.69 53.14
C SER A 176 -22.87 -40.46 52.93
N ARG A 177 -22.73 -41.74 52.57
CA ARG A 177 -23.27 -42.90 53.31
C ARG A 177 -22.58 -44.19 52.91
#